data_AF-A0A1C5EBM5-F1
#
_entry.id   AF-A0A1C5EBM5-F1
#
_cell.length_a   1.000
_cell.length_b   1.000
_cell.length_c   1.000
_cell.angle_alpha   90.00
_cell.angle_beta   90.00
_cell.angle_gamma   90.00
#
_symmetry.space_group_name_H-M   'P 1'
#
loop_
_entity.id
_entity.type
_entity.pdbx_description
1 polymer ?
#
loop_
_entity_poly.entity_id
_entity_poly.type
_entity_poly.pdbx_seq_one_letter_code
_entity_poly.pdbx_strand_id
1 'polypeptide(L)'
;MRRLFPVPAETSAEASAEDREWGLGELADAYAYPEPPHGPSGAWLRANMVSSLDGAAHHDGRSKALSSDADMRIFGVLRGLADAVVVGAETVRREGYRPARAREAFAERRAALG
;
A
#
# COMPACT_ATOMS: atom_id res chain seq x y z
N MET A 1 -13.89 -5.05 -1.51
CA MET A 1 -13.18 -6.27 -1.94
C MET A 1 -12.28 -6.76 -0.81
N ARG A 2 -12.41 -8.03 -0.38
CA ARG A 2 -11.39 -8.72 0.42
C ARG A 2 -10.66 -9.66 -0.53
N ARG A 3 -9.50 -9.26 -1.04
CA ARG A 3 -8.56 -10.18 -1.70
C ARG A 3 -7.47 -10.51 -0.70
N LEU A 4 -7.46 -11.75 -0.23
CA LEU A 4 -6.39 -12.31 0.60
C LEU A 4 -5.43 -13.06 -0.33
N PHE A 5 -4.13 -12.81 -0.16
CA PHE A 5 -3.07 -13.53 -0.86
C PHE A 5 -2.32 -14.43 0.13
N PRO A 6 -1.90 -15.64 -0.29
CA PRO A 6 -2.17 -16.25 -1.60
C PRO A 6 -3.66 -16.58 -1.76
N VAL A 7 -4.16 -16.43 -2.98
CA VAL A 7 -5.56 -16.75 -3.30
C VAL A 7 -5.70 -18.28 -3.20
N PRO A 8 -6.77 -18.83 -2.57
CA PRO A 8 -7.01 -20.26 -2.60
C PRO A 8 -7.01 -20.78 -4.03
N ALA A 9 -6.54 -22.02 -4.24
CA ALA A 9 -6.41 -22.63 -5.57
C ALA A 9 -7.71 -22.56 -6.39
N GLU A 10 -8.86 -22.57 -5.73
CA GLU A 10 -10.19 -22.46 -6.37
C GLU A 10 -10.42 -21.10 -7.05
N THR A 11 -9.91 -20.00 -6.51
CA THR A 11 -9.99 -18.66 -7.15
C THR A 11 -8.90 -18.44 -8.19
N SER A 12 -7.81 -19.22 -8.14
CA SER A 12 -6.70 -19.12 -9.10
C SER A 12 -7.09 -19.58 -10.51
N ALA A 13 -8.13 -20.41 -10.64
CA ALA A 13 -8.61 -20.93 -11.92
C ALA A 13 -9.38 -19.89 -12.77
N GLU A 14 -9.95 -18.86 -12.15
CA GLU A 14 -10.71 -17.80 -12.85
C GLU A 14 -9.86 -16.59 -13.24
N ALA A 15 -8.72 -16.39 -12.59
CA ALA A 15 -7.80 -15.31 -12.87
C ALA A 15 -6.59 -15.85 -13.63
N SER A 16 -6.58 -15.70 -14.96
CA SER A 16 -5.35 -15.78 -15.75
C SER A 16 -4.44 -14.60 -15.37
N ALA A 17 -3.82 -14.66 -14.19
CA ALA A 17 -2.79 -13.71 -13.81
C ALA A 17 -1.56 -14.06 -14.64
N GLU A 18 -1.42 -13.40 -15.80
CA GLU A 18 -0.17 -13.40 -16.53
C GLU A 18 0.94 -12.94 -15.57
N ASP A 19 2.05 -13.69 -15.53
CA ASP A 19 3.21 -13.38 -14.70
C ASP A 19 3.96 -12.19 -15.30
N ARG A 20 3.41 -10.99 -15.06
CA ARG A 20 3.95 -9.71 -15.51
C ARG A 20 3.96 -8.71 -14.38
N GLU A 21 4.84 -7.72 -14.50
CA GLU A 21 4.85 -6.61 -13.57
C GLU A 21 3.60 -5.73 -13.74
N TRP A 22 2.95 -5.39 -12.62
CA TRP A 22 1.80 -4.48 -12.61
C TRP A 22 2.25 -3.01 -12.65
N GLY A 23 1.53 -2.20 -13.41
CA GLY A 23 1.73 -0.75 -13.46
C GLY A 23 1.29 -0.04 -12.17
N LEU A 24 1.78 1.18 -11.92
CA LEU A 24 1.37 1.96 -10.75
C LEU A 24 -0.13 2.30 -10.74
N GLY A 25 -0.74 2.51 -11.91
CA GLY A 25 -2.17 2.72 -12.06
C GLY A 25 -2.98 1.47 -11.69
N GLU A 26 -2.57 0.31 -12.19
CA GLU A 26 -3.21 -0.98 -11.86
C GLU A 26 -3.12 -1.28 -10.36
N LEU A 27 -1.96 -1.05 -9.74
CA LEU A 27 -1.81 -1.15 -8.28
C LEU A 27 -2.70 -0.14 -7.57
N ALA A 28 -2.81 1.09 -8.09
CA ALA A 28 -3.64 2.12 -7.49
C ALA A 28 -5.13 1.79 -7.55
N ASP A 29 -5.60 1.14 -8.62
CA ASP A 29 -6.98 0.65 -8.74
C ASP A 29 -7.24 -0.53 -7.79
N ALA A 30 -6.33 -1.50 -7.74
CA ALA A 30 -6.44 -2.65 -6.85
C ALA A 30 -6.51 -2.25 -5.36
N TYR A 31 -5.84 -1.15 -4.99
CA TYR A 31 -5.82 -0.59 -3.64
C TYR A 31 -6.61 0.72 -3.51
N ALA A 32 -7.55 1.00 -4.41
CA ALA A 32 -8.39 2.18 -4.28
C ALA A 32 -9.10 2.20 -2.91
N TYR A 33 -9.26 3.39 -2.35
CA TYR A 33 -10.22 3.57 -1.26
C TYR A 33 -11.63 3.32 -1.84
N PRO A 34 -12.60 2.87 -1.03
CA PRO A 34 -13.95 2.66 -1.55
C PRO A 34 -14.55 3.98 -2.07
N GLU A 35 -15.73 3.95 -2.69
CA GLU A 35 -16.47 5.19 -3.01
C GLU A 35 -17.31 5.70 -1.80
N PRO A 36 -17.38 7.02 -1.56
CA PRO A 36 -18.14 7.59 -0.45
C PRO A 36 -19.63 7.21 -0.48
N PRO A 37 -20.32 7.21 0.68
CA PRO A 37 -19.82 7.60 2.00
C PRO A 37 -19.24 6.43 2.82
N HIS A 38 -18.04 6.62 3.35
CA HIS A 38 -17.37 5.68 4.25
C HIS A 38 -17.88 5.85 5.69
N GLY A 39 -19.05 5.28 5.99
CA GLY A 39 -19.58 5.24 7.35
C GLY A 39 -19.85 6.63 7.98
N PRO A 40 -20.06 6.69 9.31
CA PRO A 40 -20.57 7.89 9.99
C PRO A 40 -19.66 9.12 9.92
N SER A 41 -18.35 8.92 9.77
CA SER A 41 -17.36 10.01 9.68
C SER A 41 -16.88 10.30 8.26
N GLY A 42 -17.24 9.48 7.27
CA GLY A 42 -16.70 9.57 5.91
C GLY A 42 -15.21 9.24 5.77
N ALA A 43 -14.55 8.76 6.84
CA ALA A 43 -13.10 8.50 6.85
C ALA A 43 -12.78 7.00 6.71
N TRP A 44 -11.67 6.69 6.04
CA TRP A 44 -11.14 5.33 5.91
C TRP A 44 -9.70 5.23 6.43
N LEU A 45 -9.46 4.29 7.35
CA LEU A 45 -8.13 4.02 7.88
C LEU A 45 -7.58 2.72 7.26
N ARG A 46 -6.36 2.80 6.71
CA ARG A 46 -5.60 1.65 6.22
C ARG A 46 -4.29 1.55 6.99
N ALA A 47 -3.99 0.37 7.51
CA ALA A 47 -2.65 0.01 7.98
C ALA A 47 -1.91 -0.75 6.87
N ASN A 48 -0.64 -0.41 6.67
CA ASN A 48 0.26 -1.15 5.77
C ASN A 48 1.53 -1.49 6.55
N MET A 49 1.83 -2.78 6.64
CA MET A 49 2.94 -3.34 7.43
C MET A 49 3.55 -4.52 6.67
N VAL A 50 4.82 -4.82 6.98
CA VAL A 50 5.52 -6.02 6.54
C VAL A 50 5.96 -6.81 7.77
N SER A 51 5.95 -8.13 7.68
CA SER A 51 6.47 -9.01 8.73
C SER A 51 7.23 -10.18 8.12
N SER A 52 8.17 -10.74 8.88
CA SER A 52 8.74 -12.06 8.60
C SER A 52 7.70 -13.16 8.79
N LEU A 53 8.05 -14.39 8.39
CA LEU A 53 7.18 -15.55 8.48
C LEU A 53 6.80 -15.91 9.94
N ASP A 54 7.71 -15.67 10.88
CA ASP A 54 7.50 -15.83 12.32
C ASP A 54 6.85 -14.60 12.98
N GLY A 55 6.48 -13.58 12.20
CA GLY A 55 5.72 -12.43 12.67
C GLY A 55 6.56 -11.26 13.21
N ALA A 56 7.88 -11.27 13.05
CA ALA A 56 8.72 -10.14 13.42
C ALA A 56 8.49 -8.95 12.48
N ALA A 57 8.36 -7.74 13.04
CA ALA A 57 8.13 -6.51 12.27
C ALA A 57 9.44 -5.80 11.85
N HIS A 58 10.59 -6.25 12.34
CA HIS A 58 11.89 -5.69 12.00
C HIS A 58 13.00 -6.74 12.06
N HIS A 59 14.06 -6.52 11.29
CA HIS A 59 15.35 -7.18 11.43
C HIS A 59 16.40 -6.11 11.73
N ASP A 60 17.22 -6.31 12.75
CA ASP A 60 18.17 -5.31 13.27
C ASP A 60 17.56 -3.91 13.50
N GLY A 61 16.32 -3.90 14.01
CA GLY A 61 15.60 -2.68 14.37
C GLY A 61 15.08 -1.85 13.20
N ARG A 62 15.09 -2.39 11.97
CA ARG A 62 14.47 -1.78 10.78
C ARG A 62 13.53 -2.74 10.05
N SER A 63 12.44 -2.23 9.50
CA SER A 63 11.52 -3.01 8.67
C SER A 63 12.03 -3.19 7.25
N LYS A 64 12.87 -2.27 6.74
CA LYS A 64 13.36 -2.27 5.35
C LYS A 64 14.00 -3.60 4.93
N ALA A 65 14.68 -4.30 5.83
CA ALA A 65 15.30 -5.59 5.53
C ALA A 65 14.29 -6.73 5.27
N LEU A 66 13.04 -6.55 5.68
CA LEU A 66 11.93 -7.48 5.42
C LEU A 66 11.18 -7.17 4.12
N SER A 67 11.43 -6.00 3.53
CA SER A 67 10.76 -5.53 2.30
C SER A 67 11.46 -6.03 1.04
N SER A 68 10.70 -6.02 -0.06
CA SER A 68 11.19 -6.27 -1.43
C SER A 68 10.95 -5.06 -2.32
N ASP A 69 11.49 -5.06 -3.54
CA ASP A 69 11.20 -4.01 -4.53
C ASP A 69 9.70 -3.92 -4.84
N ALA A 70 9.00 -5.06 -4.89
CA ALA A 70 7.56 -5.11 -5.08
C ALA A 70 6.80 -4.47 -3.91
N ASP A 71 7.19 -4.79 -2.66
CA ASP A 71 6.63 -4.16 -1.46
C ASP A 71 6.84 -2.64 -1.47
N MET A 72 8.04 -2.18 -1.84
CA MET A 72 8.33 -0.74 -1.91
C MET A 72 7.52 -0.02 -2.99
N ARG A 73 7.18 -0.69 -4.10
CA ARG A 73 6.26 -0.16 -5.12
C ARG A 73 4.85 0.00 -4.55
N ILE A 74 4.31 -1.03 -3.91
CA ILE A 74 3.00 -0.99 -3.24
C ILE A 74 3.00 0.10 -2.15
N PHE A 75 3.98 0.11 -1.25
CA PHE A 75 4.14 1.11 -0.21
C PHE A 75 4.07 2.54 -0.76
N GLY A 76 4.74 2.80 -1.87
CA GLY A 76 4.71 4.10 -2.54
C GLY A 76 3.36 4.42 -3.20
N VAL A 77 2.65 3.44 -3.73
CA VAL A 77 1.28 3.60 -4.27
C VAL A 77 0.32 3.95 -3.13
N LEU A 78 0.34 3.19 -2.04
CA LEU A 78 -0.55 3.40 -0.89
C LEU A 78 -0.37 4.79 -0.27
N ARG A 79 0.88 5.28 -0.17
CA ARG A 79 1.16 6.66 0.25
C ARG A 79 0.72 7.72 -0.75
N GLY A 80 0.70 7.38 -2.05
CA GLY A 80 0.21 8.27 -3.10
C GLY A 80 -1.31 8.41 -3.11
N LEU A 81 -2.02 7.36 -2.67
CA LEU A 81 -3.48 7.31 -2.56
C LEU A 81 -4.05 7.90 -1.27
N ALA A 82 -3.25 7.96 -0.20
CA ALA A 82 -3.71 8.46 1.09
C ALA A 82 -3.71 10.00 1.13
N ASP A 83 -4.77 10.59 1.67
CA ASP A 83 -4.83 12.03 1.95
C ASP A 83 -3.83 12.45 3.04
N ALA A 84 -3.64 11.57 4.03
CA ALA A 84 -2.68 11.76 5.11
C ALA A 84 -2.02 10.43 5.49
N VAL A 85 -0.75 10.51 5.89
CA VAL A 85 0.01 9.37 6.41
C VAL A 85 0.33 9.61 7.87
N VAL A 86 -0.23 8.77 8.74
CA VAL A 86 0.08 8.76 10.18
C VAL A 86 1.21 7.76 10.43
N VAL A 87 2.23 8.18 11.19
CA VAL A 87 3.39 7.34 11.49
C VAL A 87 3.90 7.61 12.90
N GLY A 88 4.33 6.55 13.59
CA GLY A 88 4.97 6.67 14.90
C GLY A 88 6.31 7.43 14.83
N ALA A 89 6.55 8.32 15.79
CA ALA A 89 7.74 9.18 15.77
C ALA A 89 9.07 8.39 15.85
N GLU A 90 9.10 7.25 16.55
CA GLU A 90 10.30 6.40 16.59
C GLU A 90 10.62 5.79 15.22
N THR A 91 9.60 5.29 14.50
CA THR A 91 9.76 4.78 13.13
C THR A 91 10.32 5.85 12.21
N VAL A 92 9.81 7.08 12.28
CA VAL A 92 10.34 8.21 11.49
C VAL A 92 11.85 8.39 11.71
N ARG A 93 12.30 8.33 12.97
CA ARG A 93 13.72 8.51 13.33
C ARG A 93 14.58 7.32 12.90
N ARG A 94 14.13 6.08 13.16
CA ARG A 94 14.90 4.86 12.85
C ARG A 94 15.00 4.58 11.35
N GLU A 95 13.92 4.82 10.61
CA GLU A 95 13.84 4.58 9.17
C GLU A 95 14.28 5.79 8.32
N GLY A 96 14.58 6.92 8.97
CA GLY A 96 15.07 8.12 8.29
C GLY A 96 14.04 8.74 7.34
N TYR A 97 12.76 8.73 7.71
CA TYR A 97 11.70 9.26 6.86
C TYR A 97 11.90 10.74 6.58
N ARG A 98 11.75 11.10 5.31
CA ARG A 98 11.80 12.48 4.80
C ARG A 98 10.39 12.98 4.53
N PRO A 99 10.20 14.32 4.40
CA PRO A 99 8.92 14.87 3.98
C PRO A 99 8.39 14.16 2.74
N ALA A 100 7.09 13.83 2.76
CA ALA A 100 6.43 13.21 1.64
C ALA A 100 6.51 14.13 0.42
N ARG A 101 6.79 13.55 -0.75
CA ARG A 101 6.77 14.27 -2.03
C ARG A 101 5.59 13.79 -2.86
N ALA A 102 4.88 14.74 -3.45
CA ALA A 102 3.85 14.43 -4.41
C ALA A 102 4.47 13.67 -5.59
N ARG A 103 3.97 12.45 -5.86
CA ARG A 103 4.36 11.69 -7.05
C ARG A 103 3.57 12.18 -8.26
N GLU A 104 4.30 12.53 -9.33
CA GLU A 104 3.73 12.97 -10.60
C GLU A 104 2.79 11.93 -11.22
N ALA A 105 3.14 10.64 -11.10
CA ALA A 105 2.31 9.52 -11.55
C ALA A 105 0.89 9.45 -10.93
N PHE A 106 0.63 10.22 -9.87
CA PHE A 106 -0.71 10.32 -9.25
C PHE A 106 -1.30 11.73 -9.32
N ALA A 107 -0.67 12.66 -10.07
CA ALA A 107 -1.16 14.04 -10.18
C ALA A 107 -2.54 14.10 -10.83
N GLU A 108 -2.73 13.43 -11.98
CA GLU A 108 -4.01 13.38 -12.69
C GLU A 108 -5.10 12.74 -11.82
N ARG A 109 -4.79 11.62 -11.16
CA ARG A 109 -5.73 10.96 -10.24
C ARG A 109 -6.17 11.88 -9.12
N ARG A 110 -5.23 12.62 -8.50
CA ARG A 110 -5.58 13.58 -7.45
C ARG A 110 -6.45 14.71 -7.99
N ALA A 111 -6.08 15.30 -9.14
CA ALA A 111 -6.87 16.35 -9.76
C ALA A 111 -8.31 15.90 -10.10
N ALA A 112 -8.50 14.63 -10.48
CA ALA A 112 -9.82 14.07 -10.74
C ALA A 112 -10.70 13.91 -9.49
N LEU A 113 -10.11 13.89 -8.29
CA LEU A 113 -10.82 13.77 -7.01
C LEU A 113 -11.17 15.12 -6.37
N GLY A 114 -10.66 16.24 -6.93
CA GLY A 114 -10.83 17.60 -6.41
C GLY A 114 -9.67 18.07 -5.54
#